data_AF-A0A3C0RBQ5-F1
#
_entry.id   AF-A0A3C0RBQ5-F1
#
_cell.length_a   1.000
_cell.length_b   1.000
_cell.length_c   1.000
_cell.angle_alpha   90.00
_cell.angle_beta   90.00
_cell.angle_gamma   90.00
#
_symmetry.space_group_name_H-M   'P 1'
#
loop_
_entity.id
_entity.type
_entity.pdbx_description
1 polymer ?
#
loop_
_entity_poly.entity_id
_entity_poly.type
_entity_poly.pdbx_seq_one_letter_code
_entity_poly.pdbx_strand_id
1 'polypeptide(L)' 'RSSRIALDHPLVQAGIALDRKPYGSPTCSDKALMPFPALKMGPGNSARSHTADEYIFLDEIKQGIEGYIQLLQHTKTQA' A
#
# COMPACT_ATOMS: atom_id res chain seq x y z
N ARG A 1 2.82 20.02 -2.23
CA ARG A 1 3.62 19.01 -2.98
C ARG A 1 3.20 17.63 -2.47
N SER A 2 2.80 16.69 -3.33
CA SER A 2 2.44 15.34 -2.88
C SER A 2 3.66 14.59 -2.33
N SER A 3 3.51 13.87 -1.22
CA SER A 3 4.56 13.05 -0.61
C SER A 3 4.88 11.83 -1.48
N ARG A 4 6.15 11.41 -1.53
CA ARG A 4 6.64 10.40 -2.48
C ARG A 4 7.56 9.39 -1.79
N ILE A 5 7.68 8.22 -2.40
CA ILE A 5 8.71 7.21 -2.13
C ILE A 5 9.35 6.90 -3.49
N ALA A 6 10.66 6.72 -3.52
CA ALA A 6 11.38 6.50 -4.76
C ALA A 6 11.06 5.13 -5.36
N LEU A 7 11.03 5.00 -6.69
CA LEU A 7 10.64 3.75 -7.35
C LEU A 7 11.67 2.64 -7.13
N ASP A 8 12.94 2.99 -6.97
CA ASP A 8 14.07 2.12 -6.65
C ASP A 8 14.13 1.71 -5.17
N HIS A 9 13.24 2.22 -4.33
CA HIS A 9 13.19 1.82 -2.92
C HIS A 9 12.85 0.32 -2.78
N PRO A 10 13.52 -0.45 -1.89
CA PRO A 10 13.32 -1.91 -1.77
C PRO A 10 11.86 -2.34 -1.59
N LEU A 11 11.09 -1.65 -0.74
CA LEU A 11 9.64 -1.89 -0.61
C LEU A 11 8.86 -1.73 -1.93
N VAL A 12 9.22 -0.77 -2.77
CA VAL A 12 8.54 -0.54 -4.06
C VAL A 12 8.95 -1.61 -5.07
N GLN A 13 10.24 -1.96 -5.11
CA GLN A 13 10.75 -3.04 -5.97
C GLN A 13 10.16 -4.41 -5.61
N ALA A 14 10.04 -4.72 -4.32
CA ALA A 14 9.35 -5.92 -3.84
C ALA A 14 7.89 -5.96 -4.28
N GLY A 15 7.18 -4.83 -4.23
CA GLY A 15 5.81 -4.73 -4.74
C GLY A 15 5.72 -4.97 -6.25
N ILE A 16 6.63 -4.38 -7.02
CA ILE A 16 6.70 -4.57 -8.48
C ILE A 16 7.00 -6.02 -8.84
N ALA A 17 7.91 -6.69 -8.12
CA ALA A 17 8.23 -8.10 -8.30
C ALA A 17 7.04 -9.03 -7.99
N LEU A 18 6.09 -8.57 -7.18
CA LEU A 18 4.82 -9.26 -6.88
C LEU A 18 3.68 -8.83 -7.81
N ASP A 19 3.99 -8.33 -9.01
CA ASP A 19 3.05 -7.82 -10.02
C ASP A 19 2.10 -6.71 -9.53
N ARG A 20 2.50 -5.96 -8.49
CA ARG A 20 1.74 -4.78 -8.02
C ARG A 20 2.18 -3.53 -8.80
N LYS A 21 1.22 -2.64 -9.04
CA LYS A 21 1.46 -1.38 -9.77
C LYS A 21 1.50 -0.20 -8.78
N PRO A 22 2.55 0.64 -8.80
CA PRO A 22 2.56 1.89 -8.06
C PRO A 22 1.42 2.81 -8.52
N TYR A 23 0.78 3.48 -7.55
CA TYR A 23 -0.33 4.39 -7.82
C TYR A 23 -0.19 5.67 -7.00
N GLY A 24 -0.42 6.82 -7.66
CA GLY A 24 -0.46 8.13 -7.03
C GLY A 24 -1.85 8.44 -6.48
N SER A 25 -2.07 8.18 -5.19
CA SER A 25 -3.35 8.47 -4.52
C SER A 25 -3.66 9.98 -4.52
N PRO A 26 -4.85 10.41 -4.98
CA PRO A 26 -5.30 11.80 -4.84
C PRO A 26 -5.74 12.12 -3.40
N THR A 27 -6.02 11.11 -2.57
CA THR A 27 -6.50 11.26 -1.19
C THR A 27 -5.35 11.52 -0.21
N CYS A 28 -5.51 12.55 0.64
CA CYS A 28 -4.61 12.84 1.76
C CYS A 28 -4.61 11.71 2.80
N SER A 29 -3.55 11.63 3.61
CA SER A 29 -3.39 10.64 4.70
C SER A 29 -2.29 11.11 5.65
N ASP A 30 -2.08 10.41 6.76
CA ASP A 30 -1.02 10.71 7.73
C ASP A 30 0.39 10.71 7.15
N LYS A 31 0.59 10.05 5.98
CA LYS A 31 1.82 10.17 5.21
C LYS A 31 2.22 11.63 4.94
N ALA A 32 1.28 12.57 4.89
CA ALA A 32 1.57 14.00 4.72
C ALA A 32 2.42 14.58 5.87
N LEU A 33 2.38 13.96 7.05
CA LEU A 33 3.09 14.39 8.26
C LEU A 33 4.40 13.64 8.48
N MET A 34 4.73 12.65 7.64
CA MET A 34 5.92 11.82 7.78
C MET A 34 7.11 12.45 7.04
N PRO A 35 8.21 12.85 7.73
CA PRO A 35 9.37 13.47 7.08
C PRO A 35 10.34 12.47 6.43
N PHE A 36 9.94 11.20 6.31
CA PHE A 36 10.73 10.10 5.76
C PHE A 36 9.97 9.38 4.63
N PRO A 37 10.65 8.60 3.77
CA PRO A 37 9.98 7.80 2.74
C PRO A 37 8.96 6.84 3.35
N ALA A 38 7.74 6.84 2.82
CA ALA A 38 6.66 5.98 3.29
C ALA A 38 5.81 5.48 2.12
N LEU A 39 5.22 4.29 2.24
CA LEU A 39 4.33 3.69 1.25
C LEU A 39 2.92 3.55 1.87
N LYS A 40 1.88 3.98 1.14
CA LYS A 40 0.48 3.74 1.52
C LYS A 40 -0.04 2.53 0.75
N MET A 41 -0.52 1.53 1.48
CA MET A 41 -1.09 0.28 0.96
C MET A 41 -2.11 -0.21 2.00
N GLY A 42 -3.23 -0.78 1.53
CA GLY A 42 -4.23 -1.42 2.39
C GLY A 42 -5.27 -2.20 1.58
N PRO A 43 -5.96 -3.16 2.21
CA PRO A 43 -7.08 -3.86 1.58
C PRO A 43 -8.32 -2.95 1.48
N GLY A 44 -9.30 -3.38 0.68
CA GLY A 44 -10.54 -2.66 0.44
C GLY A 44 -10.46 -1.69 -0.73
N ASN A 45 -11.51 -0.86 -0.88
CA ASN A 45 -11.66 0.08 -1.98
C ASN A 45 -12.02 1.47 -1.44
N SER A 46 -11.22 2.49 -1.77
CA SER A 46 -11.43 3.86 -1.32
C SER A 46 -12.78 4.46 -1.76
N ALA A 47 -13.42 3.93 -2.80
CA ALA A 47 -14.76 4.36 -3.20
C ALA A 47 -15.86 3.97 -2.18
N ARG A 48 -15.57 3.05 -1.23
CA ARG A 48 -16.47 2.65 -0.15
C ARG A 48 -16.24 3.43 1.15
N SER A 49 -15.13 4.17 1.26
CA SER A 49 -14.85 4.96 2.44
C SER A 49 -15.85 6.12 2.55
N HIS A 50 -16.36 6.37 3.75
CA HIS A 50 -17.33 7.46 4.02
C HIS A 50 -18.64 7.36 3.23
N THR A 51 -19.03 6.17 2.77
CA THR A 51 -20.38 5.92 2.24
C THR A 51 -21.29 5.38 3.33
N ALA A 52 -22.60 5.46 3.15
CA ALA A 52 -23.52 4.67 3.97
C ALA A 52 -23.18 3.17 3.82
N ASP A 53 -23.37 2.41 4.90
CA ASP A 53 -23.11 0.96 4.94
C ASP A 53 -21.70 0.57 4.49
N GLU A 54 -20.67 1.32 4.92
CA GLU A 54 -19.27 0.97 4.66
C GLU A 54 -18.97 -0.47 5.07
N TYR A 55 -18.33 -1.21 4.17
CA TYR A 55 -18.01 -2.62 4.37
C TYR A 55 -16.69 -3.01 3.71
N ILE A 56 -16.18 -4.16 4.14
CA ILE A 56 -15.03 -4.84 3.57
C ILE A 56 -15.36 -6.33 3.42
N PHE A 57 -14.91 -6.95 2.33
CA PHE A 57 -15.09 -8.39 2.15
C PHE A 57 -14.07 -9.17 2.98
N LEU A 58 -14.48 -10.31 3.54
CA LEU A 58 -13.56 -11.19 4.28
C LEU A 58 -12.38 -11.66 3.41
N ASP A 59 -12.60 -11.84 2.11
CA ASP A 59 -11.54 -12.22 1.19
C ASP A 59 -10.57 -11.07 0.89
N GLU A 60 -11.02 -9.81 0.91
CA GLU A 60 -10.11 -8.64 0.83
C GLU A 60 -9.18 -8.59 2.05
N ILE A 61 -9.67 -8.96 3.24
CA ILE A 61 -8.86 -9.05 4.45
C ILE A 61 -7.82 -10.16 4.30
N LYS A 62 -8.23 -11.38 3.91
CA LYS A 62 -7.30 -12.51 3.71
C LYS A 62 -6.21 -12.18 2.69
N GLN A 63 -6.58 -11.59 1.55
CA GLN A 63 -5.64 -11.17 0.52
C GLN A 63 -4.72 -10.03 0.99
N GLY A 64 -5.24 -9.11 1.80
CA GLY A 64 -4.45 -8.05 2.43
C GLY A 64 -3.37 -8.60 3.34
N ILE A 65 -3.72 -9.55 4.21
CA ILE A 65 -2.78 -10.23 5.12
C ILE A 65 -1.68 -10.93 4.31
N GLU A 66 -2.06 -11.78 3.35
CA GLU A 66 -1.11 -12.48 2.49
C GLU A 66 -0.21 -11.51 1.73
N GLY A 67 -0.79 -10.45 1.16
CA GLY A 67 -0.05 -9.42 0.42
C GLY A 67 0.99 -8.69 1.28
N TYR A 68 0.66 -8.34 2.53
CA TYR A 68 1.63 -7.74 3.45
C TYR A 68 2.77 -8.71 3.79
N ILE A 69 2.46 -9.98 4.08
CA ILE A 69 3.46 -11.00 4.39
C ILE A 69 4.44 -11.15 3.22
N GLN A 70 3.92 -11.35 2.01
CA GLN A 70 4.71 -11.50 0.80
C GLN A 70 5.60 -10.27 0.53
N LEU A 71 5.04 -9.06 0.67
CA LEU A 71 5.78 -7.82 0.45
C LEU A 71 6.96 -7.69 1.41
N LEU A 72 6.71 -7.91 2.71
CA LEU A 72 7.74 -7.79 3.74
C LEU A 72 8.81 -8.89 3.61
N GLN A 73 8.42 -10.11 3.25
CA GLN A 73 9.37 -11.20 2.98
C GLN A 73 10.25 -10.89 1.78
N HIS A 74 9.66 -10.50 0.63
CA HIS A 74 10.42 -10.13 -0.56
C HIS A 74 11.35 -8.94 -0.30
N THR A 75 10.92 -7.95 0.48
CA THR A 75 11.75 -6.81 0.84
C THR A 75 12.98 -7.23 1.66
N LYS A 76 12.80 -8.16 2.62
CA LYS A 76 13.92 -8.68 3.43
C LYS A 76 14.92 -9.48 2.61
N THR A 77 14.48 -10.23 1.60
CA THR A 77 15.37 -11.04 0.74
C THR A 77 16.19 -10.18 -0.24
N GLN A 78 15.76 -8.95 -0.52
CA GLN A 78 16.46 -8.01 -1.41
C GLN A 78 17.46 -7.09 -0.68
N ALA A 79 17.51 -7.13 0.65
CA ALA A 79 18.40 -6.32 1.49
C ALA A 79 19.65 -7.10 1.90
#